data_AF-A0A7Y0XAK6-F1
#
_entry.id   AF-A0A7Y0XAK6-F1
#
_cell.length_a   1.000
_cell.length_b   1.000
_cell.length_c   1.000
_cell.angle_alpha   90.00
_cell.angle_beta   90.00
_cell.angle_gamma   90.00
#
_symmetry.space_group_name_H-M   'P 1'
#
loop_
_entity.id
_entity.type
_entity.pdbx_description
1 polymer ?
#
loop_
_entity_poly.entity_id
_entity_poly.type
_entity_poly.pdbx_seq_one_letter_code
_entity_poly.pdbx_strand_id
1 'polypeptide(L)'
;MKTKLITREGYNKLKQEHDYLWNEKRPEITKIVTWAASLGDRSENADYTFNKRLLRQIDRRVRFLRKLLPEVTIVDYSPQQEGKV
;
A
#
# COMPACT_ATOMS: atom_id res chain seq x y z
N MET A 1 24.26 -6.01 -2.92
CA MET A 1 23.11 -5.26 -2.37
C MET A 1 22.50 -4.42 -3.50
N LYS A 2 21.19 -4.51 -3.77
CA LYS A 2 20.55 -3.63 -4.76
C LYS A 2 20.36 -2.25 -4.14
N THR A 3 20.97 -1.22 -4.71
CA THR A 3 20.80 0.17 -4.28
C THR A 3 19.36 0.59 -4.57
N LYS A 4 18.56 0.81 -3.53
CA LYS A 4 17.16 1.23 -3.64
C LYS A 4 17.12 2.75 -3.72
N LEU A 5 17.33 3.27 -4.93
CA LEU A 5 17.25 4.70 -5.22
C LEU A 5 15.83 5.04 -5.66
N ILE A 6 15.26 6.11 -5.11
CA ILE A 6 13.98 6.65 -5.56
C ILE A 6 14.09 8.15 -5.75
N THR A 7 13.33 8.69 -6.69
CA THR A 7 13.14 10.14 -6.77
C THR A 7 12.25 10.63 -5.63
N ARG A 8 12.41 11.88 -5.23
CA ARG A 8 11.58 12.51 -4.20
C ARG A 8 10.09 12.47 -4.52
N GLU A 9 9.72 12.64 -5.78
CA GLU A 9 8.34 12.48 -6.25
C GLU A 9 7.82 11.05 -6.07
N GLY A 10 8.63 10.04 -6.43
CA GLY A 10 8.27 8.64 -6.26
C GLY A 10 8.05 8.28 -4.79
N TYR A 11 8.91 8.78 -3.90
CA TYR A 11 8.76 8.61 -2.46
C TYR A 11 7.44 9.21 -1.95
N ASN A 12 7.13 10.44 -2.36
CA ASN A 12 5.89 11.12 -1.95
C ASN A 12 4.64 10.37 -2.42
N LYS A 13 4.63 9.83 -3.65
CA LYS A 13 3.52 9.01 -4.16
C LYS A 13 3.34 7.73 -3.34
N LEU A 14 4.42 7.03 -3.01
CA LEU A 14 4.36 5.81 -2.19
C LEU A 14 3.90 6.10 -0.75
N LYS A 15 4.31 7.25 -0.20
CA LYS A 15 3.85 7.70 1.12
C LYS A 15 2.35 8.04 1.10
N GLN A 16 1.89 8.78 0.09
CA GLN A 16 0.45 9.06 -0.09
C GLN A 16 -0.36 7.78 -0.28
N GLU A 17 0.14 6.83 -1.08
CA GLU A 17 -0.49 5.52 -1.26
C GLU A 17 -0.61 4.78 0.09
N HIS A 18 0.46 4.75 0.89
CA HIS A 18 0.45 4.14 2.22
C HIS A 18 -0.61 4.78 3.12
N ASP A 19 -0.64 6.11 3.18
CA ASP A 19 -1.53 6.84 4.07
C ASP A 19 -3.00 6.68 3.64
N TYR A 20 -3.29 6.68 2.34
CA TYR A 20 -4.62 6.39 1.79
C TYR A 20 -5.07 4.96 2.15
N LEU A 21 -4.22 3.96 1.92
CA LEU A 21 -4.54 2.57 2.23
C LEU A 21 -4.79 2.35 3.72
N TRP A 22 -4.02 2.99 4.59
CA TRP A 22 -4.11 2.82 6.04
C TRP A 22 -5.28 3.58 6.67
N ASN A 23 -5.47 4.85 6.29
CA ASN A 23 -6.44 5.75 6.95
C ASN A 23 -7.83 5.68 6.34
N GLU A 24 -7.95 5.42 5.04
CA GLU A 24 -9.24 5.45 4.35
C GLU A 24 -9.69 4.05 3.95
N LYS A 25 -8.91 3.37 3.10
CA LYS A 25 -9.37 2.13 2.46
C LYS A 25 -9.50 0.97 3.43
N ARG A 26 -8.52 0.79 4.33
CA ARG A 26 -8.53 -0.33 5.29
C ARG A 26 -9.71 -0.24 6.27
N PRO A 27 -10.02 0.91 6.90
CA PRO A 27 -11.22 1.05 7.73
C PRO A 27 -12.53 0.81 6.96
N GLU A 28 -12.63 1.32 5.73
CA GLU A 28 -13.81 1.12 4.86
C GLU A 28 -14.08 -0.37 4.62
N ILE A 29 -13.07 -1.11 4.13
CA ILE A 29 -13.19 -2.55 3.88
C ILE A 29 -13.47 -3.32 5.17
N THR A 30 -12.89 -2.91 6.30
CA THR A 30 -13.15 -3.55 7.60
C THR A 30 -14.62 -3.44 7.98
N LYS A 31 -15.24 -2.27 7.79
CA LYS A 31 -16.69 -2.09 8.03
C LYS A 31 -17.53 -3.01 7.15
N ILE A 32 -17.20 -3.09 5.86
CA ILE A 32 -17.90 -3.97 4.91
C ILE A 32 -17.76 -5.44 5.31
N VAL A 33 -16.55 -5.89 5.68
CA VAL A 33 -16.31 -7.26 6.15
C VAL A 33 -17.10 -7.56 7.43
N THR A 34 -17.12 -6.64 8.38
CA THR A 34 -17.89 -6.80 9.63
C THR A 34 -19.39 -6.86 9.36
N TRP A 35 -19.90 -6.02 8.47
CA TRP A 35 -21.29 -6.06 8.04
C TRP A 35 -21.63 -7.36 7.33
N ALA A 36 -20.83 -7.78 6.35
CA ALA A 36 -21.01 -9.06 5.66
C ALA A 36 -20.96 -10.26 6.63
N ALA A 37 -20.11 -10.21 7.65
CA ALA A 37 -20.03 -11.24 8.69
C ALA A 37 -21.27 -11.28 9.61
N SER A 38 -22.11 -10.24 9.61
CA SER A 38 -23.36 -10.21 10.38
C SER A 38 -24.57 -10.77 9.62
N LEU A 39 -24.46 -10.92 8.29
CA LEU A 39 -25.57 -11.31 7.43
C LEU A 39 -25.80 -12.83 7.31
N GLY A 40 -24.92 -13.66 7.89
CA GLY A 40 -25.07 -15.11 7.83
C GLY A 40 -23.76 -15.86 7.99
N ASP A 41 -23.73 -17.09 7.48
CA ASP A 41 -22.51 -17.90 7.53
C ASP A 41 -21.42 -17.31 6.62
N ARG A 42 -20.22 -17.22 7.18
CA ARG A 42 -19.04 -16.64 6.55
C ARG A 42 -18.52 -17.50 5.39
N SER A 43 -18.83 -18.79 5.41
CA SER A 43 -18.38 -19.74 4.38
C SER A 43 -19.19 -19.61 3.08
N GLU A 44 -20.50 -19.36 3.20
CA GLU A 44 -21.42 -19.23 2.07
C GLU A 44 -21.51 -17.78 1.55
N ASN A 45 -21.20 -16.79 2.39
CA ASN A 45 -21.26 -15.39 2.00
C ASN A 45 -20.08 -15.00 1.08
N ALA A 46 -20.40 -14.84 -0.21
CA ALA A 46 -19.45 -14.42 -1.24
C ALA A 46 -18.84 -13.03 -0.98
N ASP A 47 -19.64 -12.07 -0.49
CA ASP A 47 -19.20 -10.72 -0.17
C ASP A 47 -18.19 -10.73 0.98
N TYR A 48 -18.43 -11.55 2.00
CA TYR A 48 -17.47 -11.71 3.09
C TYR A 48 -16.14 -12.26 2.57
N THR A 49 -16.18 -13.34 1.78
CA THR A 49 -14.97 -13.98 1.26
C THR A 49 -14.16 -13.05 0.36
N PHE A 50 -14.83 -12.31 -0.53
CA PHE A 50 -14.21 -11.34 -1.41
C PHE A 50 -13.57 -10.18 -0.63
N ASN A 51 -14.34 -9.52 0.24
CA ASN A 51 -13.85 -8.38 1.00
C ASN A 51 -12.74 -8.78 1.99
N LYS A 52 -12.79 -10.01 2.53
CA LYS A 52 -11.70 -10.56 3.35
C LYS A 52 -10.42 -10.77 2.54
N ARG A 53 -10.52 -11.20 1.27
CA ARG A 53 -9.37 -11.30 0.36
C ARG A 53 -8.80 -9.92 0.05
N LEU A 54 -9.66 -8.93 -0.20
CA LEU A 54 -9.25 -7.56 -0.46
C LEU A 54 -8.52 -6.94 0.75
N LEU A 55 -9.04 -7.13 1.96
CA LEU A 55 -8.39 -6.69 3.20
C LEU A 55 -6.96 -7.26 3.33
N ARG A 56 -6.78 -8.56 3.02
CA ARG A 56 -5.45 -9.18 3.01
C ARG A 56 -4.50 -8.59 1.96
N GLN A 57 -5.02 -8.21 0.79
CA GLN A 57 -4.21 -7.56 -0.26
C GLN A 57 -3.75 -6.18 0.20
N ILE A 58 -4.64 -5.39 0.81
CA ILE A 58 -4.32 -4.08 1.39
C ILE A 58 -3.25 -4.23 2.47
N ASP A 59 -3.45 -5.13 3.44
CA ASP A 59 -2.48 -5.36 4.52
C ASP A 59 -1.11 -5.79 3.98
N ARG A 60 -1.07 -6.62 2.93
CA ARG A 60 0.17 -7.02 2.26
C ARG A 60 0.87 -5.83 1.60
N ARG A 61 0.12 -4.96 0.92
CA ARG A 61 0.67 -3.76 0.27
C ARG A 61 1.20 -2.77 1.30
N VAL A 62 0.45 -2.50 2.36
CA VAL A 62 0.86 -1.64 3.47
C VAL A 62 2.15 -2.17 4.12
N ARG A 63 2.23 -3.48 4.39
CA ARG A 63 3.44 -4.10 4.95
C ARG A 63 4.65 -3.93 4.03
N PHE A 64 4.45 -4.09 2.72
CA PHE A 64 5.51 -3.88 1.74
C PHE A 64 6.00 -2.42 1.75
N LEU A 65 5.09 -1.45 1.69
CA LEU A 65 5.44 -0.02 1.72
C LEU A 65 6.15 0.35 3.02
N ARG A 66 5.69 -0.13 4.17
CA ARG A 66 6.29 0.13 5.48
C ARG A 66 7.71 -0.42 5.61
N LYS A 67 8.02 -1.53 4.94
CA LYS A 67 9.39 -2.07 4.87
C LYS A 67 10.25 -1.32 3.84
N LEU A 68 9.64 -0.90 2.73
CA LEU A 68 10.34 -0.24 1.63
C LEU A 68 10.76 1.20 1.99
N LEU A 69 9.83 2.01 2.52
CA LEU A 69 10.05 3.44 2.80
C LEU A 69 11.32 3.76 3.63
N PRO A 70 11.67 3.02 4.70
CA PRO A 70 12.90 3.28 5.46
C PRO A 70 14.18 2.76 4.79
N GLU A 71 14.08 1.79 3.86
CA GLU A 71 15.23 1.20 3.18
C GLU A 71 15.67 1.98 1.93
N VAL A 72 14.88 2.97 1.51
CA VAL A 72 15.07 3.68 0.24
C VAL A 72 15.83 4.98 0.48
N THR A 73 16.86 5.20 -0.33
CA THR A 73 17.61 6.46 -0.37
C THR A 73 16.99 7.37 -1.43
N ILE A 74 16.58 8.57 -1.02
CA ILE A 74 16.06 9.59 -1.93
C ILE A 74 17.24 10.19 -2.69
N VAL A 75 17.17 10.16 -4.02
CA VAL A 75 18.10 10.84 -4.91
C VAL A 75 17.37 11.99 -5.57
N ASP A 76 17.87 13.20 -5.36
CA ASP A 76 17.43 14.36 -6.13
C ASP A 76 18.21 14.36 -7.46
N TYR A 77 17.48 14.36 -8.57
CA TYR A 77 18.07 14.44 -9.91
C TYR A 77 18.76 15.80 -10.05
N SER A 78 20.07 15.83 -10.33
CA SER A 78 20.79 17.07 -10.60
C SER A 78 20.95 17.26 -12.11
N PRO A 79 20.56 18.42 -12.67
CA PRO A 79 20.77 18.72 -14.09
C PRO A 79 22.26 18.74 -14.50
N GLN A 80 23.19 18.76 -13.55
CA GLN A 80 24.63 18.63 -13.82
C GLN A 80 25.04 17.22 -14.30
N GLN A 81 24.13 16.25 -14.27
CA GLN A 81 24.33 14.90 -14.81
C GLN A 81 23.92 14.79 -16.29
N GLU A 82 23.28 15.80 -16.88
CA GLU A 82 23.12 15.89 -18.34
C GLU A 82 24.47 16.22 -18.98
N GLY A 83 25.13 15.21 -19.57
CA GLY A 83 26.28 15.42 -20.44
C GLY A 83 27.62 14.84 -19.97
N LYS A 84 27.66 14.08 -18.87
CA LYS A 84 28.84 13.28 -18.51
C LYS A 84 28.60 11.81 -18.84
N VAL A 85 29.12 11.37 -19.98
CA VAL A 85 29.38 9.96 -20.31
C VAL A 85 30.74 9.58 -19.76
#